data_AF-A0A7C6UP61-F1
#
_entry.id   AF-A0A7C6UP61-F1
#
_cell.length_a   1.000
_cell.length_b   1.000
_cell.length_c   1.000
_cell.angle_alpha   90.00
_cell.angle_beta   90.00
_cell.angle_gamma   90.00
#
_symmetry.space_group_name_H-M   'P 1'
#
loop_
_entity.id
_entity.type
_entity.pdbx_description
1 polymer ?
#
loop_
_entity_poly.entity_id
_entity_poly.type
_entity_poly.pdbx_seq_one_letter_code
_entity_poly.pdbx_strand_id
1 'polypeptide(L)'
;MSSLLDRENEKITNLEIRLAKKNYMKALGQQAIAARNLQNASLKYDLARELLEKIKEQKEQLKSFEQIKERYTKALKQHPIRPDVFEKASAEYDLAIEQIENYDKTMQQIKENKNFLKHAKKGYQKTLEQLTIASDNFTATALQYFNSIATQQTINEKETRKSLRDIDNEIKALRSKEKNRDGQKSHPSINQEPIR
;
A
#
# COMPACT_ATOMS: atom_id res chain seq x y z
N MET A 1 6.00 7.12 -48.33
CA MET A 1 6.97 6.77 -47.27
C MET A 1 6.41 6.81 -45.83
N SER A 2 5.16 7.24 -45.58
CA SER A 2 4.61 7.39 -44.21
C SER A 2 4.29 6.08 -43.47
N SER A 3 3.87 5.01 -44.15
CA SER A 3 3.20 3.86 -43.50
C SER A 3 4.09 2.91 -42.69
N LEU A 4 5.41 2.95 -42.89
CA LEU A 4 6.37 2.11 -42.18
C LEU A 4 6.72 2.70 -40.81
N LEU A 5 6.98 4.01 -40.77
CA LEU A 5 7.20 4.78 -39.54
C LEU A 5 5.97 4.77 -38.63
N ASP A 6 4.77 4.91 -39.21
CA ASP A 6 3.51 4.87 -38.44
C ASP A 6 3.31 3.50 -37.76
N ARG A 7 3.60 2.39 -38.46
CA ARG A 7 3.52 1.02 -37.90
C ARG A 7 4.59 0.71 -36.85
N GLU A 8 5.79 1.25 -37.00
CA GLU A 8 6.85 1.08 -36.01
C GLU A 8 6.53 1.85 -34.73
N ASN A 9 6.01 3.08 -34.85
CA ASN A 9 5.55 3.88 -33.73
C ASN A 9 4.41 3.18 -32.97
N GLU A 10 3.42 2.61 -33.67
CA GLU A 10 2.33 1.86 -33.04
C GLU A 10 2.83 0.62 -32.26
N LYS A 11 3.82 -0.10 -32.80
CA LYS A 11 4.44 -1.25 -32.11
C LYS A 11 5.18 -0.82 -30.85
N ILE A 12 5.90 0.30 -30.90
CA ILE A 12 6.64 0.87 -29.76
C ILE A 12 5.65 1.27 -28.67
N THR A 13 4.60 2.03 -29.01
CA THR A 13 3.58 2.45 -28.02
C THR A 13 2.88 1.24 -27.39
N ASN A 14 2.57 0.21 -28.16
CA ASN A 14 1.99 -1.05 -27.64
C ASN A 14 2.94 -1.83 -26.71
N LEU A 15 4.25 -1.73 -26.90
CA LEU A 15 5.25 -2.31 -26.00
C LEU A 15 5.38 -1.50 -24.72
N GLU A 16 5.41 -0.17 -24.82
CA GLU A 16 5.44 0.73 -23.67
C GLU A 16 4.23 0.54 -22.76
N ILE A 17 3.02 0.40 -23.32
CA ILE A 17 1.80 0.12 -22.56
C ILE A 17 1.87 -1.22 -21.85
N ARG A 18 2.40 -2.26 -22.51
CA ARG A 18 2.57 -3.58 -21.88
C ARG A 18 3.57 -3.54 -20.72
N LEU A 19 4.67 -2.80 -20.89
CA LEU A 19 5.65 -2.59 -19.83
C LEU A 19 5.08 -1.78 -18.67
N ALA A 20 4.37 -0.68 -18.95
CA ALA A 20 3.71 0.14 -17.95
C ALA A 20 2.66 -0.67 -17.16
N LYS A 21 1.84 -1.47 -17.85
CA LYS A 21 0.87 -2.38 -17.21
C LYS A 21 1.55 -3.39 -16.28
N LYS A 22 2.66 -4.00 -16.73
CA LYS A 22 3.41 -4.97 -15.92
C LYS A 22 3.96 -4.31 -14.64
N ASN A 23 4.53 -3.11 -14.77
CA ASN A 23 5.06 -2.35 -13.64
C ASN A 23 3.96 -1.95 -12.66
N TYR A 24 2.83 -1.47 -13.17
CA TYR A 24 1.64 -1.15 -12.38
C TYR A 24 1.14 -2.35 -11.58
N MET A 25 0.97 -3.52 -12.21
CA MET A 25 0.51 -4.74 -11.51
C MET A 25 1.51 -5.19 -10.43
N LYS A 26 2.82 -5.06 -10.69
CA LYS A 26 3.85 -5.37 -9.71
C LYS A 26 3.77 -4.42 -8.51
N ALA A 27 3.61 -3.12 -8.74
CA ALA A 27 3.51 -2.12 -7.68
C ALA A 27 2.24 -2.30 -6.85
N LEU A 28 1.11 -2.64 -7.47
CA LEU A 28 -0.14 -2.99 -6.78
C LEU A 28 0.06 -4.18 -5.82
N GLY A 29 0.73 -5.24 -6.28
CA GLY A 29 1.05 -6.39 -5.42
C GLY A 29 1.97 -6.02 -4.26
N GLN A 30 2.98 -5.18 -4.50
CA GLN A 30 3.88 -4.69 -3.45
C GLN A 30 3.15 -3.85 -2.40
N GLN A 31 2.25 -2.97 -2.83
CA GLN A 31 1.43 -2.15 -1.93
C GLN A 31 0.51 -3.03 -1.06
N ALA A 32 -0.13 -4.04 -1.64
CA ALA A 32 -0.97 -4.97 -0.89
C ALA A 32 -0.19 -5.75 0.19
N ILE A 33 1.01 -6.22 -0.15
CA ILE A 33 1.90 -6.92 0.80
C ILE A 33 2.33 -5.96 1.93
N ALA A 34 2.74 -4.74 1.58
CA ALA A 34 3.17 -3.75 2.56
C ALA A 34 2.01 -3.35 3.52
N ALA A 35 0.79 -3.22 3.00
CA ALA A 35 -0.39 -2.92 3.80
C ALA A 35 -0.69 -4.05 4.80
N ARG A 36 -0.62 -5.31 4.36
CA ARG A 36 -0.79 -6.48 5.24
C ARG A 36 0.29 -6.54 6.32
N ASN A 37 1.54 -6.23 5.97
CA ASN A 37 2.63 -6.19 6.94
C ASN A 37 2.43 -5.10 7.99
N LEU A 38 1.96 -3.92 7.58
CA LEU A 38 1.62 -2.84 8.52
C LEU A 38 0.48 -3.25 9.44
N GLN A 39 -0.57 -3.90 8.93
CA GLN A 39 -1.68 -4.40 9.76
C GLN A 39 -1.18 -5.37 10.84
N ASN A 40 -0.34 -6.33 10.45
CA ASN A 40 0.25 -7.28 11.40
C ASN A 40 1.15 -6.59 12.45
N ALA A 41 1.91 -5.57 12.03
CA ALA A 41 2.74 -4.80 12.94
C ALA A 41 1.90 -3.93 13.88
N SER A 42 0.77 -3.39 13.42
CA SER A 42 -0.19 -2.66 14.24
C SER A 42 -0.74 -3.54 15.36
N LEU A 43 -1.23 -4.74 15.02
CA LEU A 43 -1.73 -5.70 16.00
C LEU A 43 -0.70 -6.06 17.07
N LYS A 44 0.56 -6.26 16.67
CA LYS A 44 1.66 -6.51 17.61
C LYS A 44 1.94 -5.30 18.50
N TYR A 45 1.86 -4.10 17.94
CA TYR A 45 2.05 -2.86 18.69
C TYR A 45 0.92 -2.60 19.69
N ASP A 46 -0.32 -2.84 19.29
CA ASP A 46 -1.50 -2.72 20.15
C ASP A 46 -1.43 -3.72 21.32
N LEU A 47 -1.10 -4.98 21.04
CA LEU A 47 -0.84 -5.98 22.08
C LEU A 47 0.28 -5.54 23.04
N ALA A 48 1.38 -5.01 22.50
CA ALA A 48 2.47 -4.52 23.33
C ALA A 48 2.06 -3.32 24.21
N ARG A 49 1.12 -2.50 23.75
CA ARG A 49 0.56 -1.38 24.49
C ARG A 49 -0.37 -1.86 25.61
N GLU A 50 -1.19 -2.87 25.36
CA GLU A 50 -2.00 -3.51 26.42
C GLU A 50 -1.12 -4.10 27.52
N LEU A 51 0.00 -4.74 27.14
CA LEU A 51 0.99 -5.23 28.11
C LEU A 51 1.61 -4.09 28.93
N LEU A 52 1.74 -2.88 28.38
CA LEU A 52 2.20 -1.71 29.13
C LEU A 52 1.21 -1.25 30.19
N GLU A 53 -0.10 -1.35 29.94
CA GLU A 53 -1.10 -1.05 30.97
C GLU A 53 -1.03 -2.08 32.10
N LYS A 54 -0.88 -3.37 31.78
CA LYS A 54 -0.62 -4.41 32.81
C LYS A 54 0.66 -4.14 33.62
N ILE A 55 1.72 -3.62 32.98
CA ILE A 55 2.93 -3.20 33.69
C ILE A 55 2.64 -2.10 34.72
N LYS A 56 1.72 -1.17 34.45
CA LYS A 56 1.39 -0.10 35.42
C LYS A 56 0.72 -0.69 36.66
N GLU A 57 -0.21 -1.62 36.47
CA GLU A 57 -0.86 -2.34 37.58
C GLU A 57 0.16 -3.14 38.40
N GLN A 58 1.05 -3.87 37.73
CA GLN A 58 2.15 -4.61 38.36
C GLN A 58 3.11 -3.72 39.15
N LYS A 59 3.37 -2.48 38.68
CA LYS A 59 4.19 -1.51 39.41
C LYS A 59 3.57 -1.03 40.71
N GLU A 60 2.25 -0.86 40.76
CA GLU A 60 1.57 -0.49 42.01
C GLU A 60 1.60 -1.66 43.01
N GLN A 61 1.48 -2.90 42.54
CA GLN A 61 1.68 -4.09 43.37
C GLN A 61 3.10 -4.14 43.96
N LEU A 62 4.13 -3.87 43.14
CA LEU A 62 5.53 -3.83 43.60
C LEU A 62 5.76 -2.80 44.71
N LYS A 63 5.18 -1.59 44.62
CA LYS A 63 5.26 -0.58 45.69
C LYS A 63 4.63 -1.06 46.99
N SER A 64 3.53 -1.80 46.92
CA SER A 64 2.88 -2.36 48.11
C SER A 64 3.78 -3.38 48.82
N PHE A 65 4.51 -4.21 48.06
CA PHE A 65 5.48 -5.16 48.60
C PHE A 65 6.68 -4.45 49.26
N GLU A 66 7.21 -3.39 48.65
CA GLU A 66 8.29 -2.59 49.26
C GLU A 66 7.88 -2.00 50.62
N GLN A 67 6.66 -1.49 50.73
CA GLN A 67 6.15 -0.94 51.99
C GLN A 67 5.99 -1.99 53.09
N ILE A 68 5.50 -3.19 52.75
CA ILE A 68 5.38 -4.31 53.69
C ILE A 68 6.77 -4.72 54.21
N LYS A 69 7.73 -4.89 53.29
CA LYS A 69 9.12 -5.21 53.61
C LYS A 69 9.76 -4.17 54.54
N GLU A 70 9.53 -2.88 54.27
CA GLU A 70 10.05 -1.80 55.11
C GLU A 70 9.45 -1.79 56.52
N ARG A 71 8.13 -1.97 56.64
CA ARG A 71 7.44 -2.05 57.94
C ARG A 71 7.96 -3.20 58.79
N TYR A 72 8.09 -4.37 58.18
CA TYR A 72 8.58 -5.56 58.85
C TYR A 72 10.04 -5.43 59.30
N THR A 73 10.91 -4.87 58.43
CA THR A 73 12.31 -4.58 58.76
C THR A 73 12.44 -3.61 59.94
N LYS A 74 11.54 -2.61 60.05
CA LYS A 74 11.50 -1.69 61.19
C LYS A 74 11.06 -2.38 62.47
N ALA A 75 10.03 -3.23 62.41
CA ALA A 75 9.52 -3.97 63.56
C ALA A 75 10.60 -4.90 64.17
N LEU A 76 11.33 -5.63 63.32
CA LEU A 76 12.44 -6.51 63.75
C LEU A 76 13.60 -5.75 64.41
N LYS A 77 13.86 -4.50 64.02
CA LYS A 77 14.92 -3.68 64.64
C LYS A 77 14.54 -3.13 66.01
N GLN A 78 13.26 -3.01 66.32
CA GLN A 78 12.76 -2.34 67.53
C GLN A 78 12.54 -3.28 68.71
N HIS A 79 12.37 -4.59 68.48
CA HIS A 79 12.10 -5.55 69.54
C HIS A 79 13.08 -6.74 69.48
N PRO A 80 13.90 -6.98 70.53
CA PRO A 80 14.65 -8.22 70.66
C PRO A 80 13.68 -9.37 70.88
N ILE A 81 13.88 -10.43 70.10
CA ILE A 81 12.95 -11.50 69.78
C ILE A 81 12.40 -12.20 71.03
N ARG A 82 11.08 -12.16 71.25
CA ARG A 82 10.36 -13.13 72.10
C ARG A 82 9.86 -14.32 71.25
N PRO A 83 9.79 -15.55 71.77
CA PRO A 83 9.41 -16.74 70.99
C PRO A 83 8.00 -16.71 70.39
N ASP A 84 7.05 -16.07 71.07
CA ASP A 84 5.68 -15.80 70.61
C ASP A 84 5.62 -14.75 69.49
N VAL A 85 6.58 -13.83 69.47
CA VAL A 85 6.80 -12.90 68.35
C VAL A 85 7.48 -13.61 67.18
N PHE A 86 8.27 -14.65 67.43
CA PHE A 86 9.00 -15.42 66.42
C PHE A 86 8.09 -16.29 65.54
N GLU A 87 7.06 -16.97 66.08
CA GLU A 87 6.12 -17.75 65.26
C GLU A 87 5.28 -16.87 64.32
N LYS A 88 4.78 -15.73 64.82
CA LYS A 88 4.07 -14.75 64.01
C LYS A 88 4.98 -14.10 62.96
N ALA A 89 6.21 -13.78 63.37
CA ALA A 89 7.26 -13.30 62.48
C ALA A 89 7.63 -14.35 61.41
N SER A 90 7.66 -15.65 61.73
CA SER A 90 8.00 -16.71 60.78
C SER A 90 6.97 -16.82 59.65
N ALA A 91 5.67 -16.79 59.99
CA ALA A 91 4.62 -16.79 58.97
C ALA A 91 4.66 -15.52 58.10
N GLU A 92 4.93 -14.36 58.71
CA GLU A 92 5.16 -13.11 57.99
C GLU A 92 6.47 -13.14 57.15
N TYR A 93 7.48 -13.91 57.56
CA TYR A 93 8.75 -14.09 56.85
C TYR A 93 8.59 -14.98 55.62
N ASP A 94 7.86 -16.08 55.73
CA ASP A 94 7.53 -16.96 54.60
C ASP A 94 6.69 -16.20 53.57
N LEU A 95 5.71 -15.43 54.04
CA LEU A 95 4.91 -14.55 53.19
C LEU A 95 5.76 -13.44 52.53
N ALA A 96 6.75 -12.90 53.24
CA ALA A 96 7.68 -11.90 52.70
C ALA A 96 8.65 -12.50 51.66
N ILE A 97 9.11 -13.74 51.85
CA ILE A 97 9.94 -14.47 50.86
C ILE A 97 9.11 -14.72 49.59
N GLU A 98 7.89 -15.22 49.73
CA GLU A 98 6.98 -15.44 48.59
C GLU A 98 6.70 -14.13 47.84
N GLN A 99 6.51 -13.03 48.57
CA GLN A 99 6.33 -11.70 47.98
C GLN A 99 7.60 -11.19 47.28
N ILE A 100 8.80 -11.48 47.78
CA ILE A 100 10.08 -11.12 47.14
C ILE A 100 10.29 -11.92 45.85
N GLU A 101 9.99 -13.23 45.84
CA GLU A 101 10.07 -14.03 44.61
C GLU A 101 9.08 -13.55 43.55
N ASN A 102 7.86 -13.18 43.96
CA ASN A 102 6.87 -12.57 43.08
C ASN A 102 7.31 -11.18 42.59
N TYR A 103 8.00 -10.39 43.42
CA TYR A 103 8.60 -9.11 43.04
C TYR A 103 9.62 -9.30 41.90
N ASP A 104 10.55 -10.24 42.01
CA ASP A 104 11.59 -10.46 41.01
C ASP A 104 11.02 -10.96 39.68
N LYS A 105 10.07 -11.92 39.72
CA LYS A 105 9.34 -12.38 38.54
C LYS A 105 8.61 -11.24 37.84
N THR A 106 7.90 -10.41 38.61
CA THR A 106 7.15 -9.26 38.09
C THR A 106 8.10 -8.24 37.46
N MET A 107 9.22 -7.92 38.11
CA MET A 107 10.23 -7.00 37.58
C MET A 107 10.89 -7.52 36.30
N GLN A 108 11.16 -8.82 36.20
CA GLN A 108 11.66 -9.43 34.98
C GLN A 108 10.62 -9.32 33.85
N GLN A 109 9.36 -9.65 34.12
CA GLN A 109 8.28 -9.55 33.14
C GLN A 109 8.08 -8.11 32.64
N ILE A 110 8.20 -7.11 33.53
CA ILE A 110 8.17 -5.69 33.16
C ILE A 110 9.31 -5.34 32.20
N LYS A 111 10.54 -5.84 32.43
CA LYS A 111 11.69 -5.59 31.55
C LYS A 111 11.46 -6.21 30.17
N GLU A 112 10.99 -7.45 30.12
CA GLU A 112 10.68 -8.18 28.88
C GLU A 112 9.59 -7.46 28.07
N ASN A 113 8.48 -7.07 28.71
CA ASN A 113 7.38 -6.37 28.07
C ASN A 113 7.79 -4.98 27.54
N LYS A 114 8.64 -4.24 28.28
CA LYS A 114 9.19 -2.96 27.78
C LYS A 114 10.06 -3.15 26.54
N ASN A 115 10.90 -4.19 26.53
CA ASN A 115 11.72 -4.52 25.36
C ASN A 115 10.83 -4.91 24.18
N PHE A 116 9.82 -5.76 24.42
CA PHE A 116 8.84 -6.14 23.40
C PHE A 116 8.15 -4.93 22.79
N LEU A 117 7.67 -3.98 23.61
CA LEU A 117 7.07 -2.73 23.14
C LEU A 117 8.02 -1.89 22.28
N LYS A 118 9.28 -1.77 22.68
CA LYS A 118 10.30 -1.04 21.90
C LYS A 118 10.48 -1.69 20.52
N HIS A 119 10.56 -3.02 20.45
CA HIS A 119 10.69 -3.75 19.21
C HIS A 119 9.42 -3.66 18.35
N ALA A 120 8.24 -3.78 18.94
CA ALA A 120 6.95 -3.65 18.25
C ALA A 120 6.79 -2.26 17.65
N LYS A 121 7.11 -1.19 18.40
CA LYS A 121 7.09 0.19 17.90
C LYS A 121 8.02 0.38 16.69
N LYS A 122 9.27 -0.11 16.80
CA LYS A 122 10.25 -0.03 15.70
C LYS A 122 9.79 -0.81 14.47
N GLY A 123 9.19 -1.99 14.68
CA GLY A 123 8.61 -2.81 13.60
C GLY A 123 7.43 -2.11 12.90
N TYR A 124 6.55 -1.50 13.67
CA TYR A 124 5.45 -0.68 13.13
C TYR A 124 5.96 0.48 12.29
N GLN A 125 6.90 1.28 12.80
CA GLN A 125 7.49 2.40 12.06
C GLN A 125 8.13 1.95 10.74
N LYS A 126 8.92 0.87 10.78
CA LYS A 126 9.56 0.31 9.58
C LYS A 126 8.54 -0.15 8.53
N THR A 127 7.46 -0.80 8.96
CA THR A 127 6.41 -1.28 8.03
C THR A 127 5.57 -0.14 7.48
N LEU A 128 5.39 0.94 8.24
CA LEU A 128 4.73 2.17 7.77
C LEU A 128 5.55 2.87 6.68
N GLU A 129 6.86 2.99 6.86
CA GLU A 129 7.77 3.51 5.83
C GLU A 129 7.72 2.66 4.55
N GLN A 130 7.72 1.32 4.69
CA GLN A 130 7.59 0.40 3.55
C GLN A 130 6.27 0.57 2.81
N LEU A 131 5.16 0.75 3.53
CA LEU A 131 3.86 1.02 2.89
C LEU A 131 3.88 2.35 2.16
N THR A 132 4.48 3.38 2.74
CA THR A 132 4.59 4.70 2.12
C THR A 132 5.33 4.60 0.79
N ILE A 133 6.52 3.98 0.79
CA ILE A 133 7.32 3.77 -0.43
C ILE A 133 6.55 2.94 -1.47
N ALA A 134 5.87 1.87 -1.04
CA ALA A 134 5.08 1.03 -1.94
C ALA A 134 3.89 1.79 -2.54
N SER A 135 3.24 2.66 -1.76
CA SER A 135 2.14 3.50 -2.19
C SER A 135 2.59 4.59 -3.17
N ASP A 136 3.75 5.20 -2.94
CA ASP A 136 4.34 6.19 -3.85
C ASP A 136 4.69 5.53 -5.19
N ASN A 137 5.33 4.36 -5.16
CA ASN A 137 5.64 3.60 -6.36
C ASN A 137 4.39 3.13 -7.11
N PHE A 138 3.35 2.70 -6.39
CA PHE A 138 2.05 2.38 -6.99
C PHE A 138 1.45 3.60 -7.69
N THR A 139 1.45 4.76 -7.04
CA THR A 139 0.90 6.00 -7.61
C THR A 139 1.67 6.41 -8.87
N ALA A 140 3.00 6.38 -8.83
CA ALA A 140 3.85 6.71 -9.97
C ALA A 140 3.62 5.76 -11.16
N THR A 141 3.57 4.45 -10.91
CA THR A 141 3.35 3.45 -11.98
C THR A 141 1.92 3.47 -12.51
N ALA A 142 0.93 3.77 -11.68
CA ALA A 142 -0.45 3.98 -12.11
C ALA A 142 -0.56 5.18 -13.05
N LEU A 143 0.03 6.32 -12.68
CA LEU A 143 0.08 7.52 -13.54
C LEU A 143 0.73 7.23 -14.89
N GLN A 144 1.88 6.53 -14.90
CA GLN A 144 2.53 6.13 -16.15
C GLN A 144 1.62 5.25 -17.00
N TYR A 145 1.00 4.22 -16.42
CA TYR A 145 0.14 3.29 -17.16
C TYR A 145 -1.09 3.99 -17.75
N PHE A 146 -1.80 4.81 -16.97
CA PHE A 146 -2.98 5.51 -17.46
C PHE A 146 -2.64 6.59 -18.50
N ASN A 147 -1.50 7.27 -18.35
CA ASN A 147 -1.01 8.19 -19.39
C ASN A 147 -0.69 7.45 -20.70
N SER A 148 -0.06 6.27 -20.64
CA SER A 148 0.21 5.47 -21.84
C SER A 148 -1.08 5.02 -22.54
N ILE A 149 -2.14 4.68 -21.78
CA ILE A 149 -3.47 4.38 -22.35
C ILE A 149 -4.06 5.61 -23.03
N ALA A 150 -4.05 6.77 -22.36
CA ALA A 150 -4.61 8.01 -22.89
C ALA A 150 -3.91 8.46 -24.18
N THR A 151 -2.58 8.32 -24.25
CA THR A 151 -1.80 8.59 -25.46
C THR A 151 -2.22 7.68 -26.61
N GLN A 152 -2.38 6.37 -26.37
CA GLN A 152 -2.84 5.44 -27.41
C GLN A 152 -4.25 5.76 -27.90
N GLN A 153 -5.17 6.10 -26.99
CA GLN A 153 -6.52 6.51 -27.37
C GLN A 153 -6.49 7.75 -28.27
N THR A 154 -5.66 8.74 -27.93
CA THR A 154 -5.49 9.96 -28.73
C THR A 154 -4.93 9.66 -30.13
N ILE A 155 -3.96 8.75 -30.24
CA ILE A 155 -3.41 8.30 -31.53
C ILE A 155 -4.50 7.63 -32.37
N ASN A 156 -5.22 6.66 -31.78
CA ASN A 156 -6.28 5.92 -32.46
C ASN A 156 -7.40 6.85 -32.96
N GLU A 157 -7.80 7.86 -32.16
CA GLU A 157 -8.78 8.86 -32.56
C GLU A 157 -8.29 9.70 -33.74
N LYS A 158 -7.02 10.12 -33.72
CA LYS A 158 -6.42 10.90 -34.81
C LYS A 158 -6.37 10.11 -36.11
N GLU A 159 -6.01 8.84 -36.06
CA GLU A 159 -6.00 7.94 -37.20
C GLU A 159 -7.41 7.71 -37.73
N THR A 160 -8.38 7.44 -36.85
CA THR A 160 -9.79 7.27 -37.24
C THR A 160 -10.32 8.52 -37.95
N ARG A 161 -10.04 9.73 -37.42
CA ARG A 161 -10.43 11.01 -38.06
C ARG A 161 -9.73 11.26 -39.38
N LYS A 162 -8.52 10.71 -39.60
CA LYS A 162 -7.81 10.81 -40.88
C LYS A 162 -8.46 9.87 -41.90
N SER A 163 -8.67 8.61 -41.55
CA SER A 163 -9.35 7.64 -42.41
C SER A 163 -10.75 8.10 -42.84
N LEU A 164 -11.53 8.67 -41.92
CA LEU A 164 -12.84 9.24 -42.25
C LEU A 164 -12.75 10.40 -43.25
N ARG A 165 -11.73 11.26 -43.14
CA ARG A 165 -11.48 12.36 -44.09
C ARG A 165 -11.05 11.84 -45.46
N ASP A 166 -10.22 10.82 -45.49
CA ASP A 166 -9.75 10.21 -46.74
C ASP A 166 -10.92 9.55 -47.49
N ILE A 167 -11.82 8.86 -46.78
CA ILE A 167 -13.05 8.29 -47.35
C ILE A 167 -13.97 9.41 -47.89
N ASP A 168 -14.19 10.49 -47.14
CA ASP A 168 -15.05 11.60 -47.59
C ASP A 168 -14.49 12.29 -48.86
N ASN A 169 -13.17 12.45 -48.93
CA ASN A 169 -12.49 12.99 -50.11
C ASN A 169 -12.66 12.06 -51.32
N GLU A 170 -12.55 10.75 -51.13
CA GLU A 170 -12.73 9.76 -52.19
C GLU A 170 -14.19 9.75 -52.70
N ILE A 171 -15.17 9.80 -51.80
CA ILE A 171 -16.60 9.93 -52.15
C ILE A 171 -16.84 11.21 -52.96
N LYS A 172 -16.29 12.35 -52.55
CA LYS A 172 -16.39 13.62 -53.30
C LYS A 172 -15.77 13.52 -54.69
N ALA A 173 -14.62 12.86 -54.81
CA ALA A 173 -13.94 12.64 -56.09
C ALA A 173 -14.71 11.70 -57.03
N LEU A 174 -15.39 10.69 -56.49
CA LEU A 174 -16.25 9.80 -57.28
C LEU A 174 -17.50 10.54 -57.78
N ARG A 175 -18.16 11.32 -56.92
CA ARG A 175 -19.33 12.13 -57.30
C ARG A 175 -19.02 13.18 -58.35
N SER A 176 -17.84 13.80 -58.30
CA SER A 176 -17.42 14.77 -59.33
C SER A 176 -17.13 14.10 -60.68
N LYS A 177 -16.58 12.87 -60.67
CA LYS A 177 -16.40 12.06 -61.88
C LYS A 177 -17.73 11.62 -62.51
N GLU A 178 -18.74 11.28 -61.71
CA GLU A 178 -20.09 10.97 -62.20
C GLU A 178 -20.74 12.18 -62.88
N LYS A 179 -20.72 13.36 -62.24
CA LYS A 179 -21.26 14.59 -62.85
C LYS A 179 -20.62 14.93 -64.19
N ASN A 180 -19.32 14.69 -64.34
CA ASN A 180 -18.60 14.93 -65.59
C ASN A 180 -18.91 13.87 -66.68
N ARG A 181 -19.30 12.64 -66.30
CA ARG A 181 -19.73 11.61 -67.24
C ARG A 181 -21.14 11.85 -67.78
N ASP A 182 -22.06 12.34 -66.95
CA ASP A 182 -23.42 12.65 -67.39
C ASP A 182 -23.48 13.92 -68.26
N GLY A 183 -22.56 14.87 -68.07
CA GLY A 183 -22.42 16.05 -68.92
C GLY A 183 -21.84 15.81 -70.33
N GLN A 184 -21.28 14.63 -70.61
CA GLN A 184 -20.72 14.28 -71.93
C GLN A 184 -21.65 13.43 -72.81
N LYS A 185 -22.87 13.10 -72.35
CA LYS A 185 -23.89 12.45 -73.17
C LYS A 185 -24.83 13.50 -73.79
N SER A 186 -24.35 14.23 -74.79
CA SER A 186 -25.24 15.01 -75.68
C SER A 186 -24.87 14.82 -77.16
N HIS A 187 -25.79 14.11 -77.82
CA HIS A 187 -26.08 13.96 -79.26
C HIS A 187 -25.11 13.19 -80.19
N PRO A 188 -25.55 12.04 -80.75
CA PRO A 188 -25.02 11.55 -82.02
C PRO A 188 -25.56 12.45 -83.15
N SER A 189 -24.65 13.06 -83.91
CA SER A 189 -24.97 13.81 -85.11
C SER A 189 -25.46 12.85 -86.20
N ILE A 190 -26.74 12.93 -86.56
CA ILE A 190 -27.33 12.19 -87.67
C ILE A 190 -26.92 12.90 -88.95
N ASN A 191 -26.07 12.26 -89.75
CA ASN A 191 -25.77 12.65 -91.13
C ASN A 191 -27.06 12.64 -91.96
N GLN A 192 -27.42 13.78 -92.54
CA GLN A 192 -28.38 13.86 -93.65
C GLN A 192 -27.59 13.94 -94.96
N GLU A 193 -27.76 12.93 -95.82
CA GLU A 193 -27.38 12.99 -97.23
C GLU A 193 -28.35 13.89 -98.01
N PRO A 194 -27.89 14.57 -99.09
CA PRO A 194 -28.73 15.44 -99.89
C PRO A 194 -29.48 14.63 -100.95
N ILE A 195 -30.81 14.80 -101.01
CA ILE A 195 -31.64 14.35 -102.14
C ILE A 195 -31.67 15.49 -103.17
N ARG A 196 -31.51 15.08 -104.43
CA ARG A 196 -31.38 15.88 -105.67
C ARG A 196 -32.47 16.92 -105.89
#